data_AF-A0A0K1Q1M2-F1
#
_entry.id   AF-A0A0K1Q1M2-F1
#
_cell.length_a   1.000
_cell.length_b   1.000
_cell.length_c   1.000
_cell.angle_alpha   90.00
_cell.angle_beta   90.00
_cell.angle_gamma   90.00
#
_symmetry.space_group_name_H-M   'P 1'
#
loop_
_entity.id
_entity.type
_entity.pdbx_description
1 polymer ?
#
loop_
_entity_poly.entity_id
_entity_poly.type
_entity_poly.pdbx_seq_one_letter_code
_entity_poly.pdbx_strand_id
1 'polypeptide(L)'
;MSASMSAPVGAQRQALVEALVVSLVVTVLVTAASAFLPDRYIATVVGFVFLGATWALVWRRDDAHVERAGLALGGLVLPGALDGKRAARAAGVSVMWAALLGAIFFGPFFFGWRIFWHPRGAFALHMAPLDLVNEIFGQLVIIALPEEAFYRGYLQSRLEEAMPSTIKIFGARVGPAVLVTSVIFALGHFATIREPARFAVFFPSLVFGWLRQRTGGIGASVAFHASCNVFSEVLGKGYRLY
;
A
#
# COMPACT_ATOMS: atom_id res chain seq x y z
N MET A 1 -25.87 3.57 -24.65
CA MET A 1 -25.79 2.28 -23.92
C MET A 1 -24.52 1.58 -24.37
N SER A 2 -23.44 1.65 -23.58
CA SER A 2 -22.21 0.89 -23.86
C SER A 2 -22.35 -0.46 -23.19
N ALA A 3 -22.45 -1.53 -23.98
CA ALA A 3 -22.39 -2.89 -23.48
C ALA A 3 -21.04 -3.07 -22.77
N SER A 4 -21.07 -3.27 -21.46
CA SER A 4 -19.93 -3.74 -20.69
C SER A 4 -19.62 -5.16 -21.18
N MET A 5 -18.69 -5.31 -22.12
CA MET A 5 -18.13 -6.62 -22.45
C MET A 5 -17.37 -7.12 -21.22
N SER A 6 -18.03 -7.90 -20.38
CA SER A 6 -17.37 -8.69 -19.36
C SER A 6 -16.35 -9.60 -20.03
N ALA A 7 -15.14 -9.69 -19.46
CA ALA A 7 -14.14 -10.63 -19.93
C ALA A 7 -14.73 -12.05 -19.95
N PRO A 8 -14.39 -12.89 -20.95
CA PRO A 8 -14.87 -14.27 -20.99
C PRO A 8 -14.51 -14.99 -19.68
N VAL A 9 -15.40 -15.86 -19.19
CA VAL A 9 -15.29 -16.53 -17.87
C VAL A 9 -13.92 -17.20 -17.67
N GLY A 10 -13.33 -17.75 -18.74
CA GLY A 10 -11.98 -18.33 -18.70
C GLY A 10 -10.88 -17.32 -18.32
N ALA A 11 -10.95 -16.09 -18.85
CA ALA A 11 -10.00 -15.03 -18.54
C ALA A 11 -10.16 -14.51 -17.10
N GLN A 12 -11.39 -14.40 -16.60
CA GLN A 12 -11.66 -14.01 -15.21
C GLN A 12 -11.10 -15.04 -14.22
N ARG A 13 -11.32 -16.34 -14.48
CA ARG A 13 -10.78 -17.42 -13.66
C ARG A 13 -9.25 -17.42 -13.67
N GLN A 14 -8.64 -17.22 -14.84
CA GLN A 14 -7.18 -17.14 -14.96
C GLN A 14 -6.62 -15.98 -14.14
N ALA A 15 -7.22 -14.79 -14.22
CA ALA A 15 -6.79 -13.62 -13.46
C ALA A 15 -6.88 -13.87 -11.94
N LEU A 16 -7.97 -14.47 -11.48
CA LEU A 16 -8.13 -14.83 -10.07
C LEU A 16 -7.05 -15.82 -9.60
N VAL A 17 -6.85 -16.91 -10.35
CA VAL A 17 -5.86 -17.94 -10.00
C VAL A 17 -4.45 -17.34 -9.97
N GLU A 18 -4.09 -16.53 -10.97
CA GLU A 18 -2.79 -15.88 -11.03
C GLU A 18 -2.58 -14.94 -9.84
N ALA A 19 -3.56 -14.10 -9.51
CA ALA A 19 -3.49 -13.19 -8.37
C ALA A 19 -3.29 -13.95 -7.04
N LEU A 20 -4.02 -15.04 -6.83
CA LEU A 20 -3.91 -15.85 -5.61
C LEU A 20 -2.58 -16.61 -5.53
N VAL A 21 -2.11 -17.19 -6.64
CA VAL A 21 -0.83 -17.91 -6.68
C VAL A 21 0.33 -16.94 -6.47
N VAL A 22 0.35 -15.80 -7.16
CA VAL A 22 1.42 -14.80 -7.01
C VAL A 22 1.43 -14.23 -5.60
N SER A 23 0.27 -13.90 -5.03
CA SER A 23 0.22 -13.40 -3.65
C SER A 23 0.67 -14.44 -2.64
N LEU A 24 0.35 -15.72 -2.83
CA LEU A 24 0.87 -16.81 -1.99
C LEU A 24 2.40 -16.91 -2.10
N VAL A 25 2.95 -16.94 -3.32
CA VAL A 25 4.40 -17.04 -3.55
C VAL A 25 5.14 -15.87 -2.94
N VAL A 26 4.69 -14.63 -3.19
CA VAL A 26 5.29 -13.42 -2.62
C VAL A 26 5.21 -13.44 -1.10
N THR A 27 4.08 -13.86 -0.52
CA THR A 27 3.93 -13.99 0.94
C THR A 27 4.92 -14.99 1.51
N VAL A 28 5.06 -16.17 0.90
CA VAL A 28 6.04 -17.19 1.33
C VAL A 28 7.47 -16.65 1.27
N LEU A 29 7.85 -15.96 0.19
CA LEU A 29 9.18 -15.38 0.05
C LEU A 29 9.47 -14.31 1.10
N VAL A 30 8.51 -13.40 1.33
CA VAL A 30 8.62 -12.34 2.34
C VAL A 30 8.66 -12.92 3.76
N THR A 31 7.82 -13.92 4.07
CA THR A 31 7.86 -14.62 5.35
C THR A 31 9.18 -15.35 5.56
N ALA A 32 9.71 -16.03 4.54
CA ALA A 32 11.01 -16.68 4.63
C ALA A 32 12.14 -15.65 4.84
N ALA A 33 12.13 -14.55 4.10
CA ALA A 33 13.10 -13.46 4.29
C ALA A 33 13.06 -12.93 5.74
N SER A 34 11.87 -12.68 6.28
CA SER A 34 11.70 -12.22 7.66
C SER A 34 12.08 -13.26 8.72
N ALA A 35 12.06 -14.56 8.39
CA ALA A 35 12.41 -15.62 9.33
C ALA A 35 13.92 -15.93 9.38
N PHE A 36 14.65 -15.68 8.28
CA PHE A 36 16.03 -16.13 8.12
C PHE A 36 17.05 -15.00 7.98
N LEU A 37 16.63 -13.76 7.72
CA LEU A 37 17.54 -12.63 7.59
C LEU A 37 17.68 -11.84 8.90
N PRO A 38 18.85 -11.21 9.14
CA PRO A 38 19.00 -10.25 10.23
C PRO A 38 18.04 -9.07 10.09
N ASP A 39 17.47 -8.61 11.21
CA ASP A 39 16.45 -7.53 11.28
C ASP A 39 16.78 -6.31 10.41
N ARG A 40 18.04 -5.88 10.41
CA ARG A 40 18.52 -4.73 9.62
C ARG A 40 18.35 -4.85 8.10
N TYR A 41 18.19 -6.07 7.58
CA TYR A 41 18.03 -6.32 6.15
C TYR A 41 16.60 -6.69 5.75
N ILE A 42 15.72 -7.02 6.71
CA ILE A 42 14.38 -7.53 6.43
C ILE A 42 13.60 -6.54 5.57
N ALA A 43 13.45 -5.29 6.00
CA ALA A 43 12.68 -4.29 5.27
C ALA A 43 13.17 -4.09 3.82
N THR A 44 14.48 -4.03 3.63
CA THR A 44 15.10 -3.87 2.31
C THR A 44 14.83 -5.06 1.41
N VAL A 45 15.03 -6.29 1.89
CA VAL A 45 14.81 -7.50 1.07
C VAL A 45 13.33 -7.68 0.76
N VAL A 46 12.45 -7.47 1.75
CA VAL A 46 11.00 -7.52 1.55
C VAL A 46 10.55 -6.50 0.50
N GLY A 47 11.03 -5.26 0.59
CA GLY A 47 10.79 -4.24 -0.43
C GLY A 47 11.27 -4.67 -1.83
N PHE A 48 12.46 -5.28 -1.94
CA PHE A 48 12.94 -5.81 -3.22
C PHE A 48 12.11 -6.97 -3.76
N VAL A 49 11.56 -7.85 -2.91
CA VAL A 49 10.66 -8.91 -3.36
C VAL A 49 9.38 -8.31 -3.97
N PHE A 50 8.79 -7.31 -3.32
CA PHE A 50 7.60 -6.63 -3.85
C PHE A 50 7.88 -5.86 -5.15
N LEU A 51 8.98 -5.10 -5.21
CA LEU A 51 9.39 -4.38 -6.41
C LEU A 51 9.76 -5.33 -7.55
N GLY A 52 10.46 -6.44 -7.24
CA GLY A 52 10.82 -7.47 -8.21
C GLY A 52 9.59 -8.14 -8.81
N ALA A 53 8.59 -8.49 -7.99
CA ALA A 53 7.31 -9.00 -8.47
C ALA A 53 6.57 -7.97 -9.33
N THR A 54 6.51 -6.72 -8.88
CA THR A 54 5.84 -5.62 -9.62
C THR A 54 6.52 -5.34 -10.95
N TRP A 55 7.84 -5.33 -10.98
CA TRP A 55 8.62 -5.20 -12.20
C TRP A 55 8.35 -6.36 -13.15
N ALA A 56 8.38 -7.59 -12.62
CA ALA A 56 8.21 -8.79 -13.41
C ALA A 56 6.83 -8.86 -14.08
N LEU A 57 5.79 -8.41 -13.38
CA LEU A 57 4.39 -8.61 -13.76
C LEU A 57 3.78 -7.38 -14.45
N VAL A 58 4.21 -6.17 -14.08
CA VAL A 58 3.64 -4.91 -14.58
C VAL A 58 4.67 -4.08 -15.37
N TRP A 59 5.78 -3.63 -14.77
CA TRP A 59 6.63 -2.61 -15.42
C TRP A 59 7.39 -3.09 -16.67
N ARG A 60 7.51 -4.40 -16.90
CA ARG A 60 8.03 -4.94 -18.17
C ARG A 60 7.00 -5.02 -19.30
N ARG A 61 5.74 -4.71 -19.01
CA ARG A 61 4.65 -4.72 -20.00
C ARG A 61 4.57 -3.37 -20.72
N ASP A 62 3.59 -3.22 -21.61
CA ASP A 62 3.34 -1.96 -22.30
C ASP A 62 2.89 -0.84 -21.34
N ASP A 63 3.12 0.40 -21.75
CA ASP A 63 2.79 1.60 -20.95
C ASP A 63 1.31 1.65 -20.54
N ALA A 64 0.40 1.18 -21.40
CA ALA A 64 -1.02 1.16 -21.09
C ALA A 64 -1.33 0.16 -19.97
N HIS A 65 -0.62 -0.97 -19.90
CA HIS A 65 -0.70 -1.90 -18.76
C HIS A 65 -0.21 -1.25 -17.47
N VAL A 66 0.94 -0.56 -17.51
CA VAL A 66 1.49 0.18 -16.36
C VAL A 66 0.53 1.28 -15.88
N GLU A 67 -0.10 2.01 -16.80
CA GLU A 67 -1.09 3.03 -16.49
C GLU A 67 -2.41 2.46 -15.94
N ARG A 68 -2.89 1.31 -16.43
CA ARG A 68 -4.07 0.62 -15.87
C ARG A 68 -3.82 0.11 -14.46
N ALA A 69 -2.63 -0.43 -14.20
CA ALA A 69 -2.13 -0.73 -12.86
C ALA A 69 -1.76 0.54 -12.07
N GLY A 70 -1.85 1.73 -12.70
CA GLY A 70 -1.56 3.07 -12.18
C GLY A 70 -0.26 3.14 -11.40
N LEU A 71 0.69 2.41 -11.93
CA LEU A 71 2.07 2.36 -11.55
C LEU A 71 2.91 3.34 -12.36
N ALA A 72 2.27 4.17 -13.20
CA ALA A 72 2.91 5.23 -13.97
C ALA A 72 3.53 6.33 -13.09
N LEU A 73 3.08 6.49 -11.84
CA LEU A 73 3.65 7.43 -10.85
C LEU A 73 3.86 8.85 -11.41
N GLY A 74 2.82 9.41 -12.04
CA GLY A 74 2.91 10.75 -12.65
C GLY A 74 3.74 10.81 -13.94
N GLY A 75 4.09 9.66 -14.52
CA GLY A 75 4.94 9.52 -15.70
C GLY A 75 6.39 9.16 -15.38
N LEU A 76 6.77 9.03 -14.10
CA LEU A 76 8.16 8.80 -13.68
C LEU A 76 8.75 7.47 -14.16
N VAL A 77 7.92 6.45 -14.37
CA VAL A 77 8.37 5.11 -14.82
C VAL A 77 8.10 4.85 -16.30
N LEU A 78 7.52 5.81 -17.02
CA LEU A 78 7.20 5.67 -18.44
C LEU A 78 8.37 6.18 -19.30
N PRO A 79 8.62 5.58 -20.47
CA PRO A 79 9.67 6.05 -21.37
C PRO A 79 9.33 7.45 -21.94
N GLY A 80 10.36 8.29 -22.10
CA GLY A 80 10.23 9.63 -22.68
C GLY A 80 10.57 10.77 -21.73
N ALA A 81 10.31 12.00 -22.16
CA ALA A 81 10.54 13.20 -21.35
C ALA A 81 9.50 13.30 -20.23
N LEU A 82 9.96 13.54 -19.00
CA LEU A 82 9.08 13.72 -17.85
C LEU A 82 8.22 14.98 -18.01
N ASP A 83 6.90 14.81 -18.02
CA ASP A 83 5.98 15.93 -17.86
C ASP A 83 5.94 16.35 -16.38
N GLY A 84 6.74 17.37 -16.05
CA GLY A 84 6.82 17.92 -14.70
C GLY A 84 5.48 18.41 -14.16
N LYS A 85 4.55 18.88 -15.00
CA LYS A 85 3.22 19.31 -14.56
C LYS A 85 2.35 18.12 -14.16
N ARG A 86 2.40 17.04 -14.94
CA ARG A 86 1.73 15.77 -14.61
C ARG A 86 2.25 15.19 -13.30
N ALA A 87 3.58 15.14 -13.14
CA ALA A 87 4.22 14.64 -11.92
C ALA A 87 3.87 15.50 -10.69
N ALA A 88 4.00 16.83 -10.78
CA ALA A 88 3.68 17.74 -9.69
C ALA A 88 2.19 17.66 -9.29
N ARG A 89 1.28 17.53 -10.25
CA ARG A 89 -0.14 17.32 -9.97
C ARG A 89 -0.39 16.00 -9.24
N ALA A 90 0.23 14.91 -9.69
CA ALA A 90 0.08 13.61 -9.04
C ALA A 90 0.62 13.62 -7.59
N ALA A 91 1.77 14.26 -7.36
CA ALA A 91 2.32 14.46 -6.03
C ALA A 91 1.40 15.32 -5.16
N GLY A 92 0.93 16.46 -5.67
CA GLY A 92 0.01 17.35 -4.95
C GLY A 92 -1.30 16.67 -4.56
N VAL A 93 -1.90 15.88 -5.46
CA VAL A 93 -3.09 15.07 -5.15
C VAL A 93 -2.80 14.04 -4.07
N SER A 94 -1.62 13.41 -4.09
CA SER A 94 -1.23 12.40 -3.11
C SER A 94 -1.07 13.01 -1.71
N VAL A 95 -0.37 14.14 -1.62
CA VAL A 95 -0.19 14.90 -0.36
C VAL A 95 -1.53 15.40 0.17
N MET A 96 -2.37 15.97 -0.69
CA MET A 96 -3.70 16.44 -0.31
C MET A 96 -4.54 15.32 0.31
N TRP A 97 -4.62 14.15 -0.33
CA TRP A 97 -5.39 13.02 0.20
C TRP A 97 -4.82 12.48 1.51
N ALA A 98 -3.49 12.36 1.60
CA ALA A 98 -2.84 11.92 2.84
C ALA A 98 -3.13 12.89 4.00
N ALA A 99 -3.08 14.20 3.76
CA ALA A 99 -3.40 15.21 4.78
C ALA A 99 -4.88 15.16 5.20
N LEU A 100 -5.80 15.08 4.23
CA LEU A 100 -7.24 15.00 4.50
C LEU A 100 -7.60 13.75 5.32
N LEU A 101 -7.09 12.59 4.92
CA LEU A 101 -7.36 11.35 5.64
C LEU A 101 -6.61 11.30 6.98
N GLY A 102 -5.41 11.86 7.06
CA GLY A 102 -4.70 12.03 8.33
C GLY A 102 -5.53 12.83 9.34
N ALA A 103 -6.10 13.95 8.93
CA ALA A 103 -6.99 14.76 9.77
C ALA A 103 -8.23 14.00 10.27
N ILE A 104 -8.73 13.05 9.48
CA ILE A 104 -9.91 12.23 9.83
C ILE A 104 -9.53 11.06 10.74
N PHE A 105 -8.45 10.34 10.44
CA PHE A 105 -8.14 9.05 11.07
C PHE A 105 -7.17 9.15 12.24
N PHE A 106 -6.24 10.11 12.26
CA PHE A 106 -5.17 10.13 13.27
C PHE A 106 -5.68 10.45 14.66
N GLY A 107 -6.68 11.33 14.79
CA GLY A 107 -7.32 11.62 16.08
C GLY A 107 -7.97 10.39 16.71
N PRO A 108 -8.96 9.74 16.05
CA PRO A 108 -9.54 8.50 16.53
C PRO A 108 -8.52 7.39 16.77
N PHE A 109 -7.54 7.23 15.87
CA PHE A 109 -6.46 6.26 16.04
C PHE A 109 -5.63 6.54 17.29
N PHE A 110 -5.26 7.79 17.56
CA PHE A 110 -4.52 8.17 18.77
C PHE A 110 -5.24 7.74 20.05
N PHE A 111 -6.54 8.03 20.15
CA PHE A 111 -7.32 7.63 21.32
C PHE A 111 -7.44 6.11 21.44
N GLY A 112 -7.73 5.40 20.35
CA GLY A 112 -7.78 3.95 20.32
C GLY A 112 -6.44 3.30 20.69
N TRP A 113 -5.35 3.82 20.15
CA TRP A 113 -3.98 3.40 20.44
C TRP A 113 -3.66 3.58 21.93
N ARG A 114 -4.04 4.72 22.52
CA ARG A 114 -3.82 4.98 23.96
C ARG A 114 -4.64 4.04 24.85
N ILE A 115 -5.88 3.75 24.47
CA ILE A 115 -6.75 2.80 25.18
C ILE A 115 -6.19 1.38 25.09
N PHE A 116 -5.62 0.99 23.95
CA PHE A 116 -5.09 -0.36 23.77
C PHE A 116 -3.74 -0.56 24.47
N TRP A 117 -2.78 0.35 24.25
CA TRP A 117 -1.40 0.20 24.73
C TRP A 117 -1.15 0.74 26.13
N HIS A 118 -2.08 1.53 26.69
CA HIS A 118 -1.97 2.09 28.03
C HIS A 118 -0.61 2.76 28.33
N PRO A 119 -0.10 3.66 27.46
CA PRO A 119 1.19 4.30 27.68
C PRO A 119 1.17 5.13 28.96
N ARG A 120 2.16 4.90 29.84
CA ARG A 120 2.26 5.59 31.14
C ARG A 120 3.16 6.82 31.11
N GLY A 121 4.01 6.94 30.09
CA GLY A 121 4.95 8.06 29.93
C GLY A 121 4.27 9.35 29.50
N ALA A 122 4.90 10.49 29.81
CA ALA A 122 4.60 11.74 29.12
C ALA A 122 5.15 11.67 27.69
N PHE A 123 4.43 12.26 26.73
CA PHE A 123 4.91 12.32 25.36
C PHE A 123 6.14 13.22 25.28
N ALA A 124 7.25 12.66 24.81
CA ALA A 124 8.48 13.40 24.53
C ALA A 124 9.21 12.75 23.35
N LEU A 125 9.23 13.44 22.21
CA LEU A 125 9.91 12.94 21.01
C LEU A 125 11.40 13.30 21.06
N HIS A 126 12.25 12.30 21.28
CA HIS A 126 13.71 12.44 21.27
C HIS A 126 14.26 11.94 19.93
N MET A 127 13.95 12.65 18.85
CA MET A 127 14.47 12.34 17.51
C MET A 127 15.14 13.58 16.92
N ALA A 128 16.36 13.43 16.41
CA ALA A 128 16.99 14.52 15.68
C ALA A 128 16.21 14.78 14.36
N PRO A 129 16.17 16.01 13.85
CA PRO A 129 15.44 16.32 12.60
C PRO A 129 15.87 15.46 11.42
N LEU A 130 17.17 15.17 11.29
CA LEU A 130 17.68 14.30 10.21
C LEU A 130 17.22 12.85 10.36
N ASP A 131 17.12 12.33 11.58
CA ASP A 131 16.61 10.98 11.84
C ASP A 131 15.13 10.88 11.47
N LEU A 132 14.34 11.92 11.75
CA LEU A 132 12.94 11.99 11.34
C LEU A 132 12.80 12.01 9.81
N VAL A 133 13.64 12.79 9.12
CA VAL A 133 13.65 12.82 7.64
C VAL A 133 14.02 11.44 7.08
N ASN A 134 15.03 10.79 7.64
CA ASN A 134 15.44 9.44 7.25
C ASN A 134 14.32 8.41 7.48
N GLU A 135 13.62 8.50 8.61
CA GLU A 135 12.46 7.65 8.90
C GLU A 135 11.35 7.86 7.86
N ILE A 136 10.97 9.11 7.59
CA ILE A 136 9.94 9.43 6.58
C ILE A 136 10.33 8.89 5.20
N PHE A 137 11.59 9.08 4.80
CA PHE A 137 12.10 8.58 3.52
C PHE A 137 12.09 7.04 3.47
N GLY A 138 12.54 6.37 4.54
CA GLY A 138 12.50 4.92 4.66
C GLY A 138 11.08 4.38 4.56
N GLN A 139 10.15 4.96 5.31
CA GLN A 139 8.74 4.57 5.27
C GLN A 139 8.12 4.79 3.89
N LEU A 140 8.48 5.86 3.20
CA LEU A 140 7.92 6.17 1.88
C LEU A 140 8.50 5.27 0.78
N VAL A 141 9.83 5.12 0.72
CA VAL A 141 10.52 4.51 -0.42
C VAL A 141 10.83 3.03 -0.21
N ILE A 142 11.17 2.62 1.01
CA ILE A 142 11.58 1.24 1.31
C ILE A 142 10.38 0.37 1.71
N ILE A 143 9.34 0.97 2.30
CA ILE A 143 8.19 0.23 2.84
C ILE A 143 6.94 0.49 1.99
N ALA A 144 6.38 1.71 2.05
CA ALA A 144 5.07 2.00 1.47
C ALA A 144 5.07 1.89 -0.06
N LEU A 145 6.07 2.43 -0.75
CA LEU A 145 6.11 2.35 -2.22
C LEU A 145 6.15 0.89 -2.73
N PRO A 146 7.07 0.02 -2.29
CA PRO A 146 7.08 -1.39 -2.69
C PRO A 146 5.78 -2.11 -2.38
N GLU A 147 5.25 -1.96 -1.16
CA GLU A 147 4.03 -2.63 -0.75
C GLU A 147 2.83 -2.17 -1.58
N GLU A 148 2.61 -0.86 -1.71
CA GLU A 148 1.49 -0.35 -2.51
C GLU A 148 1.65 -0.67 -3.99
N ALA A 149 2.88 -0.75 -4.49
CA ALA A 149 3.13 -1.14 -5.87
C ALA A 149 2.68 -2.58 -6.14
N PHE A 150 3.00 -3.51 -5.23
CA PHE A 150 2.53 -4.88 -5.34
C PHE A 150 1.04 -5.01 -5.04
N TYR A 151 0.57 -4.53 -3.89
CA TYR A 151 -0.80 -4.78 -3.45
C TYR A 151 -1.83 -3.96 -4.23
N ARG A 152 -1.60 -2.65 -4.46
CA ARG A 152 -2.60 -1.77 -5.09
C ARG A 152 -2.37 -1.62 -6.58
N GLY A 153 -1.10 -1.70 -7.00
CA GLY A 153 -0.73 -1.68 -8.40
C GLY A 153 -1.00 -3.01 -9.09
N TYR A 154 -0.39 -4.10 -8.63
CA TYR A 154 -0.56 -5.42 -9.25
C TYR A 154 -1.79 -6.18 -8.73
N LEU A 155 -1.82 -6.57 -7.45
CA LEU A 155 -2.75 -7.56 -6.92
C LEU A 155 -4.21 -7.09 -7.03
N GLN A 156 -4.47 -5.86 -6.58
CA GLN A 156 -5.81 -5.27 -6.66
C GLN A 156 -6.28 -5.16 -8.12
N SER A 157 -5.44 -4.65 -9.03
CA SER A 157 -5.83 -4.53 -10.44
C SER A 157 -6.07 -5.89 -11.10
N ARG A 158 -5.26 -6.91 -10.80
CA ARG A 158 -5.49 -8.27 -11.33
C ARG A 158 -6.76 -8.90 -10.77
N LEU A 159 -7.07 -8.67 -9.50
CA LEU A 159 -8.32 -9.11 -8.89
C LEU A 159 -9.54 -8.35 -9.45
N GLU A 160 -9.40 -7.08 -9.84
CA GLU A 160 -10.48 -6.30 -10.47
C GLU A 160 -10.85 -6.82 -11.86
N GLU A 161 -9.90 -7.39 -12.60
CA GLU A 161 -10.17 -8.07 -13.88
C GLU A 161 -11.03 -9.32 -13.69
N ALA A 162 -10.89 -10.01 -12.54
CA ALA A 162 -11.71 -11.16 -12.17
C ALA A 162 -13.04 -10.77 -11.48
N MET A 163 -13.01 -9.70 -10.67
CA MET A 163 -14.10 -9.27 -9.80
C MET A 163 -14.30 -7.75 -9.93
N PRO A 164 -15.13 -7.29 -10.89
CA PRO A 164 -15.24 -5.88 -11.22
C PRO A 164 -15.72 -4.99 -10.05
N SER A 165 -15.26 -3.74 -10.05
CA SER A 165 -15.72 -2.69 -9.13
C SER A 165 -17.10 -2.17 -9.52
N THR A 166 -18.14 -2.57 -8.77
CA THR A 166 -19.54 -2.30 -9.09
C THR A 166 -20.18 -1.21 -8.23
N ILE A 167 -19.65 -0.93 -7.03
CA ILE A 167 -20.28 -0.03 -6.05
C ILE A 167 -19.56 1.32 -6.04
N LYS A 168 -20.30 2.43 -6.03
CA LYS A 168 -19.72 3.78 -5.91
C LYS A 168 -19.72 4.24 -4.45
N ILE A 169 -18.54 4.45 -3.87
CA ILE A 169 -18.36 4.93 -2.49
C ILE A 169 -17.49 6.19 -2.51
N PHE A 170 -18.03 7.32 -2.03
CA PHE A 170 -17.35 8.62 -1.95
C PHE A 170 -16.60 9.05 -3.23
N GLY A 171 -17.15 8.70 -4.40
CA GLY A 171 -16.58 9.07 -5.70
C GLY A 171 -15.58 8.07 -6.29
N ALA A 172 -15.30 6.95 -5.62
CA ALA A 172 -14.53 5.84 -6.18
C ALA A 172 -15.46 4.66 -6.52
N ARG A 173 -15.13 3.89 -7.57
CA ARG A 173 -15.77 2.59 -7.84
C ARG A 173 -14.98 1.51 -7.11
N VAL A 174 -15.62 0.81 -6.19
CA VAL A 174 -15.01 -0.25 -5.39
C VAL A 174 -15.76 -1.57 -5.60
N GLY A 175 -15.03 -2.67 -5.43
CA GLY A 175 -15.56 -4.02 -5.53
C GLY A 175 -14.83 -4.99 -4.59
N PRO A 176 -15.12 -6.29 -4.72
CA PRO A 176 -14.53 -7.33 -3.86
C PRO A 176 -12.99 -7.34 -3.87
N ALA A 177 -12.36 -6.90 -4.96
CA ALA A 177 -10.90 -6.84 -5.08
C ALA A 177 -10.23 -6.00 -3.98
N VAL A 178 -10.83 -4.89 -3.55
CA VAL A 178 -10.30 -4.06 -2.44
C VAL A 178 -10.30 -4.84 -1.12
N LEU A 179 -11.40 -5.57 -0.86
CA LEU A 179 -11.54 -6.40 0.34
C LEU A 179 -10.55 -7.56 0.32
N VAL A 180 -10.51 -8.33 -0.78
CA VAL A 180 -9.62 -9.50 -0.91
C VAL A 180 -8.15 -9.09 -0.83
N THR A 181 -7.75 -8.02 -1.51
CA THR A 181 -6.39 -7.46 -1.40
C THR A 181 -6.07 -7.09 0.05
N SER A 182 -7.02 -6.50 0.77
CA SER A 182 -6.81 -6.10 2.17
C SER A 182 -6.70 -7.27 3.15
N VAL A 183 -7.47 -8.34 2.90
CA VAL A 183 -7.33 -9.59 3.66
C VAL A 183 -5.94 -10.19 3.43
N ILE A 184 -5.51 -10.29 2.17
CA ILE A 184 -4.18 -10.85 1.83
C ILE A 184 -3.05 -9.97 2.42
N PHE A 185 -3.19 -8.65 2.39
CA PHE A 185 -2.26 -7.71 3.01
C PHE A 185 -2.09 -7.97 4.51
N ALA A 186 -3.20 -8.09 5.24
CA ALA A 186 -3.19 -8.34 6.68
C ALA A 186 -2.66 -9.75 7.03
N LEU A 187 -3.00 -10.78 6.24
CA LEU A 187 -2.46 -12.13 6.40
C LEU A 187 -0.95 -12.15 6.19
N GLY A 188 -0.43 -11.42 5.20
CA GLY A 188 1.02 -11.30 4.98
C GLY A 188 1.75 -10.70 6.18
N HIS A 189 1.19 -9.65 6.78
CA HIS A 189 1.74 -9.01 7.98
C HIS A 189 1.77 -9.96 9.19
N PHE A 190 0.70 -10.73 9.39
CA PHE A 190 0.66 -11.75 10.44
C PHE A 190 1.63 -12.91 10.16
N ALA A 191 1.81 -13.29 8.89
CA ALA A 191 2.74 -14.36 8.51
C ALA A 191 4.19 -13.97 8.80
N THR A 192 4.57 -12.70 8.61
CA THR A 192 5.91 -12.20 8.95
C THR A 192 6.13 -12.03 10.44
N ILE A 193 5.12 -11.55 11.18
CA ILE A 193 5.18 -11.30 12.62
C ILE A 193 3.91 -11.88 13.22
N ARG A 194 4.03 -13.01 13.93
CA ARG A 194 2.91 -13.82 14.45
C ARG A 194 2.22 -13.20 15.67
N GLU A 195 1.86 -11.94 15.57
CA GLU A 195 1.18 -11.14 16.59
C GLU A 195 -0.22 -10.77 16.09
N PRO A 196 -1.31 -11.11 16.79
CA PRO A 196 -2.68 -10.83 16.34
C PRO A 196 -2.94 -9.35 16.03
N ALA A 197 -2.25 -8.43 16.72
CA ALA A 197 -2.37 -6.99 16.45
C ALA A 197 -1.98 -6.62 15.00
N ARG A 198 -1.17 -7.45 14.32
CA ARG A 198 -0.80 -7.24 12.91
C ARG A 198 -1.97 -7.35 11.95
N PHE A 199 -3.07 -8.00 12.33
CA PHE A 199 -4.29 -7.99 11.51
C PHE A 199 -4.94 -6.60 11.40
N ALA A 200 -4.63 -5.67 12.32
CA ALA A 200 -5.20 -4.33 12.31
C ALA A 200 -4.86 -3.54 11.04
N VAL A 201 -3.78 -3.88 10.33
CA VAL A 201 -3.42 -3.24 9.05
C VAL A 201 -4.47 -3.47 7.95
N PHE A 202 -5.40 -4.42 8.15
CA PHE A 202 -6.58 -4.61 7.30
C PHE A 202 -7.40 -3.32 7.14
N PHE A 203 -7.60 -2.56 8.23
CA PHE A 203 -8.45 -1.37 8.20
C PHE A 203 -7.88 -0.22 7.36
N PRO A 204 -6.64 0.26 7.59
CA PRO A 204 -6.05 1.28 6.72
C PRO A 204 -5.85 0.76 5.29
N SER A 205 -5.62 -0.55 5.13
CA SER A 205 -5.51 -1.21 3.82
C SER A 205 -6.75 -1.03 2.93
N LEU A 206 -7.96 -1.01 3.51
CA LEU A 206 -9.18 -0.70 2.77
C LEU A 206 -9.16 0.73 2.22
N VAL A 207 -8.66 1.68 3.01
CA VAL A 207 -8.53 3.09 2.60
C VAL A 207 -7.48 3.23 1.50
N PHE A 208 -6.37 2.49 1.58
CA PHE A 208 -5.35 2.45 0.52
C PHE A 208 -5.93 1.95 -0.81
N GLY A 209 -6.75 0.89 -0.77
CA GLY A 209 -7.43 0.37 -1.96
C GLY A 209 -8.52 1.29 -2.50
N TRP A 210 -9.19 2.05 -1.62
CA TRP A 210 -10.12 3.10 -2.02
C TRP A 210 -9.41 4.29 -2.67
N LEU A 211 -8.28 4.74 -2.11
CA LEU A 211 -7.46 5.83 -2.67
C LEU A 211 -6.96 5.49 -4.08
N ARG A 212 -6.55 4.23 -4.27
CA ARG A 212 -6.19 3.68 -5.57
C ARG A 212 -7.32 3.86 -6.59
N GLN A 213 -8.54 3.48 -6.23
CA GLN A 213 -9.72 3.64 -7.09
C GLN A 213 -10.15 5.11 -7.26
N ARG A 214 -9.93 5.95 -6.25
CA ARG A 214 -10.33 7.36 -6.27
C ARG A 214 -9.42 8.23 -7.15
N THR A 215 -8.14 7.89 -7.21
CA THR A 215 -7.09 8.71 -7.84
C THR A 215 -6.54 8.11 -9.12
N GLY A 216 -6.74 6.81 -9.35
CA GLY A 216 -6.24 6.08 -10.52
C GLY A 216 -4.74 5.75 -10.47
N GLY A 217 -4.02 6.23 -9.44
CA GLY A 217 -2.62 5.93 -9.19
C GLY A 217 -2.40 5.38 -7.78
N ILE A 218 -1.23 4.81 -7.50
CA ILE A 218 -0.89 4.37 -6.13
C ILE A 218 -0.34 5.50 -5.24
N GLY A 219 0.01 6.66 -5.80
CA GLY A 219 0.74 7.71 -5.07
C GLY A 219 0.04 8.19 -3.80
N ALA A 220 -1.28 8.36 -3.83
CA ALA A 220 -2.05 8.74 -2.66
C ALA A 220 -2.05 7.63 -1.59
N SER A 221 -2.15 6.37 -2.01
CA SER A 221 -2.06 5.21 -1.13
C SER A 221 -0.68 5.13 -0.48
N VAL A 222 0.41 5.34 -1.24
CA VAL A 222 1.80 5.38 -0.72
C VAL A 222 1.96 6.48 0.31
N ALA A 223 1.52 7.71 0.00
CA ALA A 223 1.65 8.85 0.90
C ALA A 223 0.88 8.65 2.20
N PHE A 224 -0.36 8.15 2.13
CA PHE A 224 -1.17 7.91 3.32
C PHE A 224 -0.67 6.71 4.13
N HIS A 225 -0.22 5.63 3.48
CA HIS A 225 0.40 4.48 4.14
C HIS A 225 1.64 4.90 4.92
N ALA A 226 2.60 5.59 4.28
CA ALA A 226 3.80 6.08 4.95
C ALA A 226 3.45 6.99 6.14
N SER A 227 2.43 7.86 5.97
CA SER A 227 1.95 8.73 7.05
C SER A 227 1.39 7.94 8.24
N CYS A 228 0.62 6.87 8.00
CA CYS A 228 0.12 5.98 9.07
C CYS A 228 1.27 5.33 9.84
N ASN A 229 2.30 4.83 9.14
CA ASN A 229 3.44 4.18 9.77
C ASN A 229 4.24 5.18 10.62
N VAL A 230 4.59 6.33 10.04
CA VAL A 230 5.31 7.41 10.74
C VAL A 230 4.52 7.88 11.96
N PHE A 231 3.20 8.04 11.85
CA PHE A 231 2.38 8.46 12.98
C PHE A 231 2.39 7.42 14.11
N SER A 232 2.19 6.14 13.79
CA SER A 232 2.25 5.06 14.79
C SER A 232 3.63 4.95 15.44
N GLU A 233 4.70 5.11 14.68
CA GLU A 233 6.09 5.07 15.15
C GLU A 233 6.39 6.25 16.09
N VAL A 234 5.97 7.46 15.73
CA VAL A 234 6.11 8.67 16.56
C VAL A 234 5.35 8.53 17.88
N LEU A 235 4.18 7.90 17.89
CA LEU A 235 3.45 7.60 19.12
C LEU A 235 4.24 6.60 19.99
N GLY A 236 4.72 5.50 19.40
CA GLY A 236 5.51 4.49 20.11
C GLY A 236 6.76 5.06 20.77
N LYS A 237 7.62 5.69 19.97
CA LYS A 237 8.85 6.34 20.43
C LYS A 237 8.57 7.49 21.41
N GLY A 238 7.59 8.34 21.10
CA GLY A 238 7.26 9.51 21.90
C GLY A 238 6.72 9.17 23.29
N TYR A 239 5.97 8.07 23.43
CA TYR A 239 5.51 7.57 24.72
C TYR A 239 6.47 6.54 25.36
N ARG A 240 7.60 6.24 24.70
CA ARG A 240 8.60 5.25 25.14
C ARG A 240 8.01 3.86 25.35
N LEU A 241 7.11 3.47 24.46
CA LEU A 241 6.55 2.12 24.45
C LEU A 241 7.58 1.10 23.92
N TYR A 242 8.46 1.56 23.02
CA TYR A 242 9.63 0.88 22.49
C TYR A 242 10.65 1.91 22.01
#